data_AF-A0A938J814-F1
#
_entry.id   AF-A0A938J814-F1
#
_cell.length_a   1.000
_cell.length_b   1.000
_cell.length_c   1.000
_cell.angle_alpha   90.00
_cell.angle_beta   90.00
_cell.angle_gamma   90.00
#
_symmetry.space_group_name_H-M   'P 1'
#
loop_
_entity.id
_entity.type
_entity.pdbx_description
1 polymer ?
#
loop_
_entity_poly.entity_id
_entity_poly.type
_entity_poly.pdbx_seq_one_letter_code
_entity_poly.pdbx_strand_id
1 'polypeptide(L)'
;MVGGEAATLEAARPALDPFSGLAVHVGGPGMGQVVKLCTNLVSAAQMLATAEATVMAERAGVDLAQLHEVLTHATGDCVAVRTRPPAPDR
;
A
#
# COMPACT_ATOMS: atom_id res chain seq x y z
N MET A 1 5.11 10.82 -5.97
CA MET A 1 5.92 11.54 -4.95
C MET A 1 7.24 11.93 -5.59
N VAL A 2 7.61 13.22 -5.55
CA VAL A 2 8.79 13.75 -6.24
C VAL A 2 9.56 14.67 -5.29
N GLY A 3 10.84 14.37 -5.06
CA GLY A 3 11.75 15.24 -4.32
C GLY A 3 12.72 15.93 -5.28
N GLY A 4 12.96 17.22 -5.09
CA GLY A 4 13.78 18.06 -5.97
C GLY A 4 13.31 19.50 -5.97
N GLU A 5 13.72 20.29 -6.94
CA GLU A 5 13.21 21.65 -7.12
C GLU A 5 11.81 21.62 -7.75
N ALA A 6 10.92 22.51 -7.28
CA ALA A 6 9.56 22.58 -7.79
C ALA A 6 9.51 22.95 -9.28
N ALA A 7 10.39 23.86 -9.73
CA ALA A 7 10.48 24.25 -11.13
C ALA A 7 10.89 23.08 -12.04
N THR A 8 11.77 22.19 -11.57
CA THR A 8 12.15 20.98 -12.30
C THR A 8 10.98 20.00 -12.43
N LEU A 9 10.17 19.85 -11.38
CA LEU A 9 8.96 19.02 -11.45
C LEU A 9 7.98 19.55 -12.50
N GLU A 10 7.72 20.86 -12.51
CA GLU A 10 6.79 21.45 -13.48
C GLU A 10 7.31 21.32 -14.93
N ALA A 11 8.62 21.49 -15.14
CA ALA A 11 9.23 21.23 -16.44
C ALA A 11 9.14 19.75 -16.87
N ALA A 12 9.22 18.81 -15.93
CA ALA A 12 9.12 17.37 -16.19
C ALA A 12 7.68 16.86 -16.29
N ARG A 13 6.69 17.63 -15.84
CA ARG A 13 5.28 17.25 -15.76
C ARG A 13 4.71 16.68 -17.08
N PRO A 14 4.98 17.26 -18.28
CA PRO A 14 4.50 16.69 -19.55
C PRO A 14 4.99 15.26 -19.82
N ALA A 15 6.17 14.90 -19.29
CA ALA A 15 6.70 13.55 -19.41
C ALA A 15 6.12 12.60 -18.36
N LEU A 16 5.77 13.10 -17.16
CA LEU A 16 5.28 12.29 -16.04
C LEU A 16 3.78 12.00 -16.12
N ASP A 17 2.98 12.96 -16.57
CA ASP A 17 1.51 12.87 -16.58
C ASP A 17 0.95 11.66 -17.36
N PRO A 18 1.52 11.21 -18.50
CA PRO A 18 0.97 10.06 -19.24
C PRO A 18 0.94 8.73 -18.48
N PHE A 19 1.80 8.55 -17.47
CA PHE A 19 1.93 7.28 -16.74
C PHE A 19 1.78 7.41 -15.22
N SER A 20 1.69 8.63 -14.69
CA SER A 20 1.53 8.86 -13.26
C SER A 20 0.11 9.32 -12.93
N GLY A 21 -0.58 8.55 -12.07
CA GLY A 21 -1.89 8.95 -11.57
C GLY A 21 -1.84 10.06 -10.51
N LEU A 22 -0.68 10.26 -9.87
CA LEU A 22 -0.47 11.26 -8.82
C LEU A 22 1.01 11.67 -8.70
N ALA A 23 1.30 12.92 -9.01
CA ALA A 23 2.62 13.54 -8.81
C ALA A 23 2.54 14.69 -7.77
N VAL A 24 3.06 14.43 -6.57
CA VAL A 24 3.13 15.41 -5.45
C VAL A 24 4.58 15.78 -5.19
N HIS A 25 4.88 17.08 -5.16
CA HIS A 25 6.18 17.62 -4.70
C HIS A 25 6.27 17.48 -3.18
N VAL A 26 7.30 16.80 -2.69
CA VAL A 26 7.44 16.47 -1.25
C VAL A 26 8.67 17.11 -0.61
N GLY A 27 9.24 18.15 -1.24
CA GLY A 27 10.41 18.87 -0.78
C GLY A 27 11.65 18.65 -1.66
N GLY A 28 12.82 18.96 -1.12
CA GLY A 28 14.10 18.95 -1.85
C GLY A 28 14.62 17.55 -2.23
N PRO A 29 15.86 17.49 -2.77
CA PRO A 29 16.51 16.24 -3.14
C PRO A 29 16.47 15.20 -2.00
N GLY A 30 16.17 13.95 -2.33
CA GLY A 30 16.06 12.85 -1.37
C GLY A 30 14.69 12.70 -0.68
N MET A 31 13.87 13.75 -0.60
CA MET A 31 12.57 13.69 0.10
C MET A 31 11.59 12.70 -0.55
N GLY A 32 11.65 12.54 -1.88
CA GLY A 32 10.87 11.53 -2.58
C GLY A 32 11.20 10.10 -2.13
N GLN A 33 12.47 9.83 -1.82
CA GLN A 33 12.91 8.52 -1.31
C GLN A 33 12.44 8.30 0.12
N VAL A 34 12.52 9.32 0.98
CA VAL A 34 11.99 9.24 2.35
C VAL A 34 10.50 8.92 2.35
N VAL A 35 9.70 9.63 1.55
CA VAL A 35 8.26 9.33 1.44
C VAL A 35 8.02 7.94 0.87
N LYS A 36 8.85 7.47 -0.08
CA LYS A 36 8.74 6.12 -0.61
C LYS A 36 9.02 5.05 0.45
N LEU A 37 10.00 5.28 1.33
CA LEU A 37 10.28 4.40 2.46
C LEU A 37 9.09 4.37 3.44
N CYS A 38 8.48 5.52 3.76
CA CYS A 38 7.27 5.56 4.58
C CYS A 38 6.13 4.74 3.96
N THR A 39 5.86 4.90 2.66
CA THR A 39 4.84 4.11 1.96
C THR A 39 5.13 2.61 2.01
N ASN A 40 6.38 2.21 1.76
CA ASN A 40 6.77 0.81 1.79
C ASN A 40 6.68 0.22 3.20
N LEU A 41 7.02 0.98 4.24
CA LEU A 41 6.91 0.55 5.64
C LEU A 41 5.44 0.26 6.01
N VAL A 42 4.52 1.18 5.69
CA VAL A 42 3.08 0.98 5.93
C VAL A 42 2.57 -0.25 5.17
N SER A 43 2.97 -0.41 3.90
CA SER A 43 2.59 -1.60 3.12
C SER A 43 3.11 -2.90 3.73
N ALA A 44 4.33 -2.91 4.26
CA ALA A 44 4.90 -4.10 4.90
C ALA A 44 4.16 -4.46 6.19
N ALA A 45 3.83 -3.46 7.02
CA ALA A 45 3.04 -3.66 8.23
C ALA A 45 1.64 -4.20 7.92
N GLN A 46 0.98 -3.68 6.89
CA GLN A 46 -0.32 -4.18 6.42
C GLN A 46 -0.22 -5.65 5.97
N MET A 47 0.80 -6.00 5.18
CA MET A 47 1.00 -7.37 4.72
C MET A 47 1.23 -8.34 5.89
N LEU A 48 2.05 -7.96 6.87
CA LEU A 48 2.31 -8.76 8.06
C LEU A 48 1.03 -8.99 8.87
N ALA A 49 0.28 -7.91 9.15
CA ALA A 49 -0.97 -8.00 9.90
C ALA A 49 -2.02 -8.86 9.18
N THR A 50 -2.16 -8.74 7.85
CA THR A 50 -3.05 -9.58 7.06
C THR A 50 -2.64 -11.05 7.11
N ALA A 51 -1.34 -11.36 7.03
CA ALA A 51 -0.84 -12.74 7.12
C ALA A 51 -1.11 -13.36 8.49
N GLU A 52 -0.80 -12.66 9.58
CA GLU A 52 -1.05 -13.14 10.94
C GLU A 52 -2.55 -13.34 11.21
N ALA A 53 -3.39 -12.40 10.77
CA ALA A 53 -4.85 -12.53 10.90
C ALA A 53 -5.39 -13.71 10.09
N THR A 54 -4.84 -13.98 8.90
CA THR A 54 -5.23 -15.11 8.06
C THR A 54 -4.92 -16.44 8.75
N VAL A 55 -3.69 -16.62 9.25
CA VAL A 55 -3.30 -17.83 9.98
C VAL A 55 -4.10 -18.00 11.26
N MET A 56 -4.39 -16.91 11.98
CA MET A 56 -5.25 -16.94 13.17
C MET A 56 -6.66 -17.42 12.84
N ALA A 57 -7.27 -16.90 11.77
CA ALA A 57 -8.59 -17.28 11.33
C ALA A 57 -8.64 -18.75 10.86
N GLU A 58 -7.65 -19.19 10.07
CA GLU A 58 -7.53 -20.57 9.61
C GLU A 58 -7.46 -21.54 10.80
N ARG A 59 -6.59 -21.27 11.78
CA ARG A 59 -6.47 -22.10 12.99
C ARG A 59 -7.72 -22.10 13.87
N ALA A 60 -8.54 -21.05 13.79
CA ALA A 60 -9.84 -20.98 14.45
C ALA A 60 -10.97 -21.65 13.66
N GLY A 61 -10.71 -22.13 12.45
CA GLY A 61 -11.70 -22.76 11.57
C GLY A 61 -12.63 -21.77 10.87
N VAL A 62 -12.23 -20.50 10.75
CA VAL A 62 -13.00 -19.47 10.04
C VAL A 62 -12.81 -19.64 8.53
N ASP A 63 -13.90 -19.54 7.78
CA ASP A 63 -13.86 -19.48 6.32
C ASP A 63 -13.13 -18.21 5.86
N LEU A 64 -12.01 -18.39 5.13
CA LEU A 64 -11.17 -17.28 4.69
C LEU A 64 -11.86 -16.36 3.66
N ALA A 65 -12.84 -16.86 2.91
CA ALA A 65 -13.66 -16.02 2.02
C ALA A 65 -14.58 -15.10 2.83
N GLN A 66 -15.20 -15.62 3.90
CA GLN A 66 -15.99 -14.81 4.83
C GLN A 66 -15.11 -13.80 5.57
N LEU A 67 -13.90 -14.20 6.01
CA LEU A 67 -12.93 -13.28 6.59
C LEU A 67 -12.60 -12.14 5.63
N HIS A 68 -12.30 -12.45 4.37
CA HIS A 68 -11.98 -11.45 3.36
C HIS A 68 -13.16 -10.49 3.11
N GLU A 69 -14.38 -11.00 3.04
CA GLU A 69 -15.60 -10.19 2.91
C GLU A 69 -15.74 -9.21 4.09
N VAL A 70 -15.58 -9.69 5.33
CA VAL A 70 -15.66 -8.85 6.53
C VAL A 70 -14.54 -7.81 6.54
N LEU A 71 -13.29 -8.21 6.30
CA LEU A 71 -12.15 -7.29 6.33
C LEU A 71 -12.30 -6.17 5.30
N THR A 72 -12.81 -6.45 4.10
CA THR A 72 -12.98 -5.44 3.04
C THR A 72 -14.16 -4.48 3.23
N HIS A 73 -15.03 -4.74 4.22
CA HIS A 73 -16.18 -3.89 4.59
C HIS A 73 -16.10 -3.33 6.02
N ALA A 74 -15.01 -3.59 6.74
CA ALA A 74 -14.81 -3.17 8.12
C ALA A 74 -13.52 -2.35 8.28
N THR A 75 -13.20 -1.96 9.51
CA THR A 75 -12.00 -1.18 9.84
C THR A 75 -10.68 -1.92 9.63
N GLY A 76 -10.72 -3.22 9.29
CA GLY A 76 -9.55 -4.01 8.93
C GLY A 76 -9.14 -3.87 7.45
N ASP A 77 -9.89 -3.11 6.66
CA ASP A 77 -9.62 -2.94 5.24
C ASP A 77 -8.29 -2.22 4.96
N CYS A 78 -7.55 -2.74 3.99
CA CYS A 78 -6.34 -2.10 3.49
C CYS A 78 -5.92 -2.66 2.12
N VAL A 79 -4.91 -2.04 1.52
CA VAL A 79 -4.37 -2.46 0.22
C VAL A 79 -3.89 -3.91 0.25
N ALA A 80 -3.29 -4.36 1.36
CA ALA A 80 -2.82 -5.75 1.50
C ALA A 80 -3.99 -6.73 1.40
N VAL A 81 -5.05 -6.56 2.20
CA VAL A 81 -6.27 -7.40 2.15
C VAL A 81 -6.86 -7.43 0.74
N ARG A 82 -7.03 -6.27 0.09
CA ARG A 82 -7.66 -6.17 -1.24
C ARG A 82 -6.85 -6.78 -2.38
N THR A 83 -5.53 -6.73 -2.31
CA THR A 83 -4.64 -7.20 -3.39
C THR A 83 -4.05 -8.58 -3.14
N ARG A 84 -4.07 -9.04 -1.89
CA ARG A 84 -3.54 -10.32 -1.41
C ARG A 84 -4.58 -10.92 -0.45
N PRO A 85 -5.70 -11.45 -0.98
CA PRO A 85 -6.76 -11.97 -0.14
C PRO A 85 -6.24 -13.11 0.75
N PRO A 86 -6.77 -13.27 1.98
CA PRO A 86 -6.52 -14.42 2.84
C PRO A 86 -6.62 -15.73 2.06
N ALA A 87 -5.56 -16.52 2.09
CA ALA A 87 -5.47 -17.82 1.44
C ALA A 87 -4.84 -18.81 2.42
N PRO A 88 -5.20 -20.11 2.34
CA PRO A 88 -4.65 -21.10 3.24
C PRO A 88 -3.14 -21.25 3.05
N ASP A 89 -2.43 -21.57 4.14
CA ASP A 89 -1.01 -21.92 4.06
C ASP A 89 -0.86 -23.21 3.22
N ARG A 90 0.04 -23.18 2.24
CA ARG A 90 0.32 -24.32 1.35
C ARG A 90 1.11 -25.42 2.03
#